data_AF-A9HCX0-F1
#
_entry.id   AF-A9HCX0-F1
#
_cell.length_a   1.000
_cell.length_b   1.000
_cell.length_c   1.000
_cell.angle_alpha   90.00
_cell.angle_beta   90.00
_cell.angle_gamma   90.00
#
_symmetry.space_group_name_H-M   'P 1'
#
loop_
_entity.id
_entity.type
_entity.pdbx_description
1 polymer ?
#
loop_
_entity_poly.entity_id
_entity_poly.type
_entity_poly.pdbx_seq_one_letter_code
_entity_poly.pdbx_strand_id
1 'polypeptide(L)'
;MMMAFIDAHREDLGIEPICRELAIAPSSYHEHAVRLADPARRPARARRDDELKDEIKRVYDASSKLYGRAKSGIRCAVKALRWPNAPWNA
;
A
#
# COMPACT_ATOMS: atom_id res chain seq x y z
N MET A 1 -10.12 -5.71 -2.96
CA MET A 1 -11.00 -6.64 -2.22
C MET A 1 -12.10 -5.83 -1.55
N MET A 2 -13.30 -6.40 -1.39
CA MET A 2 -14.60 -5.70 -1.16
C MET A 2 -15.15 -4.97 -2.39
N MET A 3 -14.44 -3.96 -2.91
CA MET A 3 -14.92 -3.19 -4.07
C MET A 3 -14.96 -4.02 -5.37
N ALA A 4 -13.97 -4.89 -5.56
CA ALA A 4 -13.94 -5.81 -6.71
C ALA A 4 -15.11 -6.82 -6.72
N PHE A 5 -15.65 -7.15 -5.54
CA PHE A 5 -16.84 -8.00 -5.44
C PHE A 5 -18.09 -7.24 -5.89
N ILE A 6 -18.24 -5.99 -5.46
CA ILE A 6 -19.32 -5.11 -5.93
C ILE A 6 -19.21 -4.93 -7.45
N ASP A 7 -18.01 -4.68 -7.97
CA ASP A 7 -17.80 -4.50 -9.41
C ASP A 7 -18.16 -5.73 -10.25
N ALA A 8 -17.98 -6.94 -9.70
CA ALA A 8 -18.30 -8.20 -10.37
C ALA A 8 -19.81 -8.50 -10.39
N HIS A 9 -20.56 -8.04 -9.38
CA HIS A 9 -21.97 -8.38 -9.21
C HIS A 9 -22.94 -7.21 -9.42
N ARG A 10 -22.43 -6.00 -9.73
CA ARG A 10 -23.25 -4.79 -9.91
C ARG A 10 -24.26 -4.89 -11.05
N GLU A 11 -23.95 -5.65 -12.12
CA GLU A 11 -24.83 -5.79 -13.29
C GLU A 11 -26.03 -6.71 -12.99
N ASP A 12 -25.82 -7.74 -12.14
CA ASP A 12 -26.83 -8.74 -11.85
C ASP A 12 -27.72 -8.37 -10.64
N LEU A 13 -27.12 -7.80 -9.60
CA LEU A 13 -27.79 -7.53 -8.30
C LEU A 13 -28.04 -6.04 -8.05
N GLY A 14 -27.41 -5.16 -8.83
CA GLY A 14 -27.38 -3.72 -8.55
C GLY A 14 -26.45 -3.35 -7.39
N ILE A 15 -26.03 -2.08 -7.34
CA ILE A 15 -25.04 -1.61 -6.36
C ILE A 15 -25.66 -1.45 -4.97
N GLU A 16 -26.85 -0.86 -4.87
CA GLU A 16 -27.52 -0.57 -3.59
C GLU A 16 -27.79 -1.81 -2.73
N PRO A 17 -28.32 -2.93 -3.28
CA PRO A 17 -28.56 -4.14 -2.50
C PRO A 17 -27.27 -4.74 -1.94
N ILE A 18 -26.21 -4.80 -2.74
CA ILE A 18 -24.90 -5.32 -2.30
C ILE A 18 -24.31 -4.42 -1.21
N CYS A 19 -24.34 -3.09 -1.41
CA CYS A 19 -23.82 -2.14 -0.43
C CYS A 19 -24.55 -2.25 0.93
N ARG A 20 -25.86 -2.52 0.91
CA ARG A 20 -26.65 -2.73 2.14
C ARG A 20 -26.19 -3.97 2.91
N GLU A 21 -26.05 -5.11 2.25
CA GLU A 21 -25.63 -6.38 2.89
C GLU A 21 -24.19 -6.31 3.40
N LEU A 22 -23.33 -5.61 2.67
CA LEU A 22 -21.94 -5.40 3.05
C LEU A 22 -21.73 -4.33 4.13
N ALA A 23 -22.80 -3.66 4.56
CA ALA A 23 -22.77 -2.51 5.47
C ALA A 23 -21.84 -1.38 4.98
N ILE A 24 -21.84 -1.12 3.67
CA ILE A 24 -21.07 -0.06 3.02
C ILE A 24 -22.03 1.02 2.52
N ALA A 25 -21.68 2.29 2.72
CA ALA A 25 -22.44 3.39 2.13
C ALA A 25 -22.28 3.42 0.60
N PRO A 26 -23.36 3.55 -0.20
CA PRO A 26 -23.27 3.66 -1.66
C PRO A 26 -22.40 4.85 -2.12
N SER A 27 -22.41 5.95 -1.35
CA SER A 27 -21.53 7.10 -1.60
C SER A 27 -20.05 6.72 -1.60
N SER A 28 -19.62 5.89 -0.64
CA SER A 28 -18.25 5.40 -0.55
C SER A 28 -17.85 4.55 -1.77
N TYR A 29 -18.78 3.75 -2.30
CA TYR A 29 -18.54 3.00 -3.54
C TYR A 29 -18.38 3.93 -4.75
N HIS A 30 -19.27 4.91 -4.92
CA HIS A 30 -19.16 5.86 -6.02
C HIS A 30 -17.87 6.69 -5.95
N GLU A 31 -17.46 7.14 -4.76
CA GLU A 31 -16.16 7.80 -4.58
C GLU A 31 -14.98 6.89 -4.97
N HIS A 32 -15.06 5.61 -4.61
CA HIS A 32 -14.04 4.63 -4.99
C HIS A 32 -13.99 4.45 -6.51
N ALA A 33 -15.14 4.29 -7.17
CA ALA A 33 -15.23 4.17 -8.63
C ALA A 33 -14.65 5.41 -9.33
N VAL A 34 -14.94 6.61 -8.81
CA VAL A 34 -14.38 7.87 -9.32
C VAL A 34 -12.85 7.94 -9.17
N ARG A 35 -12.29 7.50 -8.02
CA ARG A 35 -10.83 7.44 -7.80
C ARG A 35 -10.11 6.42 -8.67
N LEU A 36 -10.83 5.40 -9.15
CA LEU A 36 -10.34 4.40 -10.08
C LEU A 36 -10.30 4.93 -11.51
N ALA A 37 -11.39 5.58 -11.94
CA ALA A 37 -11.50 6.17 -13.27
C ALA A 37 -10.56 7.38 -13.46
N ASP A 38 -10.41 8.20 -12.41
CA ASP A 38 -9.57 9.40 -12.44
C ASP A 38 -8.50 9.34 -11.33
N PRO A 39 -7.27 8.92 -11.69
CA PRO A 39 -6.14 8.91 -10.75
C PRO A 39 -5.80 10.29 -10.17
N ALA A 40 -6.20 11.39 -10.81
CA ALA A 40 -5.94 12.74 -10.32
C ALA A 40 -6.87 13.13 -9.16
N ARG A 41 -8.04 12.48 -9.03
CA ARG A 41 -8.97 12.64 -7.88
C ARG A 41 -8.55 11.85 -6.65
N ARG A 42 -7.43 11.12 -6.71
CA ARG A 42 -6.87 10.46 -5.53
C ARG A 42 -6.36 11.50 -4.53
N PRO A 43 -6.52 11.25 -3.22
CA PRO A 43 -6.01 12.15 -2.20
C PRO A 43 -4.49 12.34 -2.35
N ALA A 44 -3.99 13.53 -2.01
CA ALA A 44 -2.57 13.89 -2.17
C ALA A 44 -1.62 12.89 -1.48
N ARG A 45 -2.03 12.30 -0.36
CA ARG A 45 -1.28 11.25 0.34
C ARG A 45 -1.09 10.00 -0.53
N ALA A 46 -2.15 9.50 -1.15
CA ALA A 46 -2.07 8.31 -1.99
C ALA A 46 -1.18 8.51 -3.21
N ARG A 47 -1.19 9.72 -3.81
CA ARG A 47 -0.28 10.08 -4.89
C ARG A 47 1.18 10.06 -4.45
N ARG A 48 1.49 10.67 -3.30
CA ARG A 48 2.82 10.65 -2.70
C ARG A 48 3.27 9.23 -2.35
N ASP A 49 2.36 8.40 -1.84
CA ASP A 49 2.68 7.01 -1.52
C ASP A 49 3.05 6.20 -2.77
N ASP A 50 2.41 6.46 -3.91
CA ASP A 50 2.75 5.80 -5.18
C ASP A 50 4.18 6.20 -5.65
N GLU A 51 4.56 7.47 -5.50
CA GLU A 51 5.93 7.94 -5.76
C GLU A 51 6.96 7.29 -4.80
N LEU A 52 6.64 7.24 -3.50
CA LEU A 52 7.51 6.67 -2.48
C LEU A 52 7.66 5.15 -2.62
N LYS A 53 6.61 4.43 -3.03
CA LYS A 53 6.66 2.98 -3.26
C LYS A 53 7.70 2.61 -4.29
N ASP A 54 7.82 3.39 -5.37
CA ASP A 54 8.81 3.13 -6.42
C ASP A 54 10.24 3.34 -5.90
N GLU A 55 10.46 4.39 -5.11
CA GLU A 55 11.75 4.64 -4.47
C GLU A 55 12.11 3.52 -3.48
N ILE A 56 11.16 3.12 -2.62
CA ILE A 56 11.33 2.03 -1.66
C ILE A 56 11.64 0.72 -2.39
N LYS A 57 10.95 0.44 -3.51
CA LYS A 57 11.20 -0.77 -4.32
C LYS A 57 12.61 -0.77 -4.91
N ARG A 58 13.08 0.36 -5.44
CA ARG A 58 14.47 0.50 -5.94
C ARG A 58 15.49 0.21 -4.84
N VAL A 59 15.31 0.80 -3.66
CA VAL A 59 16.19 0.56 -2.51
C VAL A 59 16.11 -0.90 -2.03
N TYR A 60 14.92 -1.50 -2.03
CA TYR A 60 14.71 -2.89 -1.65
C TYR A 60 15.41 -3.88 -2.60
N ASP A 61 15.29 -3.66 -3.91
CA ASP A 61 15.94 -4.49 -4.93
C ASP A 61 17.47 -4.32 -4.88
N ALA A 62 17.96 -3.09 -4.71
CA ALA A 62 19.39 -2.80 -4.55
C ALA A 62 19.97 -3.37 -3.23
N SER A 63 19.16 -3.46 -2.17
CA SER A 63 19.59 -3.98 -0.87
C SER A 63 19.47 -5.51 -0.73
N SER A 64 19.28 -6.24 -1.84
CA SER A 64 19.23 -7.71 -1.86
C SER A 64 18.22 -8.29 -0.86
N LYS A 65 17.05 -7.64 -0.71
CA LYS A 65 15.95 -8.12 0.15
C LYS A 65 16.32 -8.29 1.63
N LEU A 66 17.32 -7.56 2.13
CA LEU A 66 17.72 -7.59 3.55
C LEU A 66 16.57 -7.23 4.51
N TYR A 67 15.54 -6.53 4.00
CA TYR A 67 14.30 -6.22 4.71
C TYR A 67 13.26 -7.37 4.69
N GLY A 68 13.69 -8.62 4.48
CA GLY A 68 12.89 -9.82 4.70
C GLY A 68 13.58 -10.87 5.57
N ARG A 69 14.86 -10.69 5.91
CA ARG A 69 15.51 -11.55 6.89
C ARG A 69 15.07 -11.10 8.26
N ALA A 70 14.56 -12.03 9.07
CA ALA A 70 14.19 -11.78 10.45
C ALA A 70 15.21 -10.86 11.13
N LYS A 71 14.71 -9.96 11.99
CA LYS A 71 15.48 -9.15 12.96
C LYS A 71 16.19 -10.05 14.00
N SER A 72 16.77 -11.16 13.58
CA SER A 72 17.59 -12.06 14.37
C SER A 72 18.68 -12.62 13.45
N GLY A 73 19.83 -11.95 13.48
CA GLY A 73 21.11 -12.54 13.10
C GLY A 73 21.45 -12.53 11.61
N ILE A 74 21.89 -11.40 11.07
CA ILE A 74 23.19 -11.34 10.37
C ILE A 74 23.89 -10.05 10.77
N ARG A 75 24.81 -10.19 11.72
CA ARG A 75 26.18 -9.66 11.68
C ARG A 75 26.35 -8.34 10.90
N CYS A 76 26.01 -7.25 11.56
CA CYS A 76 26.89 -6.13 11.94
C CYS A 76 27.92 -5.52 10.98
N ALA A 77 28.30 -6.09 9.82
CA ALA A 77 29.45 -5.58 9.07
C ALA A 77 29.13 -4.34 8.22
N VAL A 78 27.96 -4.30 7.54
CA VAL A 78 27.66 -3.22 6.58
C VAL A 78 27.18 -1.94 7.26
N LYS A 79 26.55 -2.03 8.44
CA LYS A 79 26.08 -0.85 9.20
C LYS A 79 27.20 -0.13 9.93
N ALA A 80 28.18 -0.86 10.46
CA ALA A 80 29.34 -0.29 11.16
C ALA A 80 30.20 0.59 10.24
N LEU A 81 30.34 0.22 8.97
CA LEU A 81 31.12 0.98 7.98
C LEU A 81 30.46 2.29 7.56
N ARG A 82 29.12 2.42 7.67
CA ARG A 82 28.41 3.61 7.18
C ARG A 82 28.00 4.59 8.28
N TRP A 83 27.79 4.14 9.51
CA TRP A 83 27.37 5.00 10.63
C TRP A 83 28.11 4.61 11.92
N PRO A 84 29.33 5.14 12.14
CA PRO A 84 30.16 4.77 13.29
C PRO A 84 29.59 5.22 14.64
N ASN A 85 28.76 6.27 14.68
CA ASN A 85 28.27 6.89 15.92
C ASN A 85 26.77 6.64 16.22
N ALA A 86 26.21 5.53 15.74
CA ALA A 86 24.79 5.25 15.96
C ALA A 86 24.52 4.75 17.41
N PRO A 87 23.45 5.21 18.07
CA PRO A 87 23.18 4.96 19.51
C PRO A 87 22.76 3.52 19.85
N TRP A 88 22.59 2.65 18.86
CA TRP A 88 22.26 1.22 19.03
C TRP A 88 23.50 0.31 19.08
N ASN A 89 24.70 0.90 19.20
CA ASN A 89 25.99 0.20 19.30
C ASN A 89 26.52 0.05 20.74
N ALA A 90 25.67 0.27 21.76
CA ALA A 90 26.00 0.04 23.18
C ALA A 90 25.36 -1.25 23.70
#